data_AF-A0A1Y4F4E5-F1
#
_entry.id   AF-A0A1Y4F4E5-F1
#
_cell.length_a   1.000
_cell.length_b   1.000
_cell.length_c   1.000
_cell.angle_alpha   90.00
_cell.angle_beta   90.00
_cell.angle_gamma   90.00
#
_symmetry.space_group_name_H-M   'P 1'
#
loop_
_entity.id
_entity.type
_entity.pdbx_description
1 polymer ?
#
loop_
_entity_poly.entity_id
_entity_poly.type
_entity_poly.pdbx_seq_one_letter_code
_entity_poly.pdbx_strand_id
1 'polypeptide(L)'
;MERIKEVLKQEGISQSYRGYWYIVSSVKLVMEDEQRLLHVRKEIYQKVAEEYQIDVRSVERDIRTVRDVFCRKNPTKEFLFLKNDRHLYPREFIELLAEYVRQRN
;
A
#
# COMPACT_ATOMS: atom_id res chain seq x y z
N MET A 1 -5.37 2.57 -12.38
CA MET A 1 -5.69 1.67 -11.25
C MET A 1 -5.25 0.23 -11.43
N GLU A 2 -5.33 -0.34 -12.63
CA GLU A 2 -4.82 -1.71 -12.82
C GLU A 2 -3.30 -1.81 -12.66
N ARG A 3 -2.59 -0.69 -12.81
CA ARG A 3 -1.15 -0.62 -12.57
C ARG A 3 -0.72 -0.98 -11.15
N ILE A 4 -1.41 -0.49 -10.11
CA ILE A 4 -1.04 -0.87 -8.73
C ILE A 4 -1.25 -2.38 -8.52
N LYS A 5 -2.30 -2.94 -9.12
CA LYS A 5 -2.56 -4.39 -9.05
C LYS A 5 -1.48 -5.19 -9.75
N GLU A 6 -0.98 -4.72 -10.90
CA GLU A 6 0.15 -5.31 -11.63
C GLU A 6 1.42 -5.30 -10.79
N VAL A 7 1.76 -4.17 -10.16
CA VAL A 7 2.93 -4.05 -9.27
C VAL A 7 2.82 -5.05 -8.14
N LEU A 8 1.70 -5.06 -7.40
CA LEU A 8 1.50 -5.99 -6.31
C LEU A 8 1.59 -7.46 -6.77
N LYS A 9 1.09 -7.78 -7.97
CA LYS A 9 1.21 -9.12 -8.56
C LYS A 9 2.65 -9.48 -8.92
N GLN A 10 3.42 -8.56 -9.50
CA GLN A 10 4.84 -8.75 -9.82
C GLN A 10 5.68 -8.99 -8.56
N GLU A 11 5.36 -8.29 -7.48
CA GLU A 11 5.98 -8.48 -6.16
C GLU A 11 5.43 -9.70 -5.40
N GLY A 12 4.58 -10.51 -6.03
CA GLY A 12 4.06 -11.75 -5.48
C GLY A 12 3.10 -11.55 -4.31
N ILE A 13 2.47 -10.38 -4.19
CA ILE A 13 1.41 -10.12 -3.21
C ILE A 13 0.09 -10.69 -3.73
N SER A 14 -0.46 -11.63 -2.99
CA SER A 14 -1.73 -12.29 -3.33
C SER A 14 -2.92 -11.38 -3.06
N GLN A 15 -3.92 -11.40 -3.95
CA GLN A 15 -5.23 -10.77 -3.75
C GLN A 15 -6.05 -11.39 -2.61
N SER A 16 -5.63 -12.56 -2.11
CA SER A 16 -6.26 -13.22 -0.95
C SER A 16 -6.00 -12.50 0.37
N TYR A 17 -5.02 -11.60 0.45
CA TYR A 17 -4.84 -10.74 1.61
C TYR A 17 -5.84 -9.59 1.57
N ARG A 18 -6.64 -9.38 2.61
CA ARG A 18 -7.55 -8.22 2.69
C ARG A 18 -6.82 -6.88 2.52
N GLY A 19 -5.62 -6.77 3.11
CA GLY A 19 -4.76 -5.60 2.97
C GLY A 19 -4.35 -5.28 1.54
N TYR A 20 -4.43 -6.24 0.60
CA TYR A 20 -4.21 -5.99 -0.82
C TYR A 20 -5.16 -4.90 -1.31
N TRP A 21 -6.46 -5.08 -1.03
CA TRP A 21 -7.51 -4.18 -1.48
C TRP A 21 -7.41 -2.82 -0.77
N TYR A 22 -7.05 -2.82 0.51
CA TYR A 22 -6.87 -1.60 1.29
C TYR A 22 -5.70 -0.75 0.78
N ILE A 23 -4.59 -1.37 0.37
CA ILE A 23 -3.48 -0.67 -0.26
C ILE A 23 -3.88 -0.10 -1.62
N VAL A 24 -4.60 -0.88 -2.44
CA VAL A 24 -5.09 -0.42 -3.74
C VAL A 24 -5.97 0.83 -3.58
N SER A 25 -6.88 0.86 -2.59
CA SER A 25 -7.67 2.05 -2.27
C SER A 25 -6.85 3.17 -1.63
N SER A 26 -5.87 2.87 -0.78
CA SER A 26 -4.98 3.88 -0.20
C SER A 26 -4.16 4.61 -1.28
N VAL A 27 -3.62 3.87 -2.24
CA VAL A 27 -2.88 4.43 -3.38
C VAL A 27 -3.80 5.28 -4.26
N LYS A 28 -5.05 4.88 -4.51
CA LYS A 28 -6.04 5.75 -5.20
C LYS A 28 -6.15 7.11 -4.55
N LEU A 29 -6.37 7.13 -3.23
CA LEU A 29 -6.59 8.37 -2.48
C LEU A 29 -5.35 9.28 -2.56
N VAL A 30 -4.14 8.71 -2.55
CA VAL A 30 -2.88 9.47 -2.71
C VAL A 30 -2.65 9.94 -4.15
N MET A 31 -3.14 9.20 -5.15
CA MET A 31 -3.11 9.62 -6.54
C MET A 31 -4.10 10.75 -6.85
N GLU A 32 -5.21 10.83 -6.10
CA GLU A 32 -6.16 11.95 -6.17
C GLU A 32 -5.61 13.22 -5.51
N ASP A 33 -5.00 13.06 -4.33
CA ASP A 33 -4.41 14.16 -3.57
C ASP A 33 -3.28 13.63 -2.68
N GLU A 34 -2.05 14.00 -3.05
CA GLU A 34 -0.84 13.57 -2.34
C GLU A 34 -0.75 14.12 -0.91
N GLN A 35 -1.37 15.29 -0.62
CA GLN A 35 -1.31 15.90 0.71
C GLN A 35 -2.02 15.05 1.77
N ARG A 36 -2.84 14.07 1.38
CA ARG A 36 -3.45 13.10 2.29
C ARG A 36 -2.43 12.26 3.06
N LEU A 37 -1.20 12.12 2.54
CA LEU A 37 -0.09 11.49 3.25
C LEU A 37 0.32 12.25 4.52
N LEU A 38 -0.02 13.53 4.68
CA LEU A 38 0.23 14.31 5.90
C LEU A 38 -0.69 13.87 7.05
N HIS A 39 -1.85 13.30 6.73
CA HIS A 39 -2.87 12.90 7.69
C HIS A 39 -3.41 11.50 7.40
N VAL A 40 -2.51 10.54 7.15
CA VAL A 40 -2.83 9.17 6.68
C VAL A 40 -3.99 8.52 7.44
N ARG A 41 -4.01 8.62 8.77
CA ARG A 41 -5.07 8.00 9.56
C ARG A 41 -6.46 8.55 9.20
N LYS A 42 -6.59 9.88 9.10
CA LYS A 42 -7.87 10.57 8.86
C LYS A 42 -8.22 10.61 7.37
N GLU A 43 -7.25 10.86 6.50
CA GLU A 43 -7.49 11.11 5.08
C GLU A 43 -7.36 9.86 4.21
N ILE A 44 -6.80 8.77 4.75
CA ILE A 44 -6.63 7.50 4.04
C ILE A 44 -7.30 6.36 4.81
N TYR A 45 -6.81 6.00 6.00
CA TYR A 45 -7.30 4.79 6.68
C TYR A 45 -8.77 4.87 7.08
N GLN A 46 -9.25 6.04 7.52
CA GLN A 46 -10.67 6.26 7.82
C GLN A 46 -11.54 6.10 6.57
N LYS A 47 -11.13 6.66 5.42
CA LYS A 47 -11.88 6.55 4.16
C LYS A 47 -11.90 5.11 3.63
N VAL A 48 -10.79 4.39 3.74
CA VAL A 48 -10.73 2.95 3.42
C VAL A 48 -11.61 2.15 4.39
N ALA A 49 -11.58 2.46 5.68
CA ALA A 49 -12.43 1.79 6.66
C ALA A 49 -13.92 1.97 6.34
N GLU A 50 -14.32 3.18 5.93
CA GLU A 50 -15.68 3.50 5.47
C GLU A 50 -16.04 2.75 4.18
N GLU A 51 -15.15 2.73 3.17
CA GLU A 51 -15.34 2.03 1.90
C GLU A 51 -15.62 0.52 2.11
N TYR A 52 -14.87 -0.10 3.01
CA TYR A 52 -14.94 -1.54 3.28
C TYR A 52 -15.81 -1.90 4.49
N GLN A 53 -16.45 -0.93 5.15
CA GLN A 53 -17.30 -1.11 6.34
C GLN A 53 -16.61 -1.88 7.48
N ILE A 54 -15.36 -1.51 7.79
CA ILE A 54 -14.55 -2.11 8.84
C ILE A 54 -13.98 -1.03 9.78
N ASP A 55 -13.26 -1.47 10.82
CA ASP A 55 -12.56 -0.55 11.69
C ASP A 55 -11.18 -0.12 11.14
N VAL A 56 -10.77 1.11 11.47
CA VAL A 56 -9.47 1.67 11.07
C VAL A 56 -8.29 0.82 11.55
N ARG A 57 -8.39 0.16 12.71
CA ARG A 57 -7.29 -0.67 13.24
C ARG A 57 -7.09 -1.91 12.37
N SER A 58 -8.16 -2.44 11.78
CA SER A 58 -8.11 -3.55 10.83
C SER A 58 -7.50 -3.13 9.50
N VAL A 59 -7.78 -1.92 9.01
CA VAL A 59 -7.06 -1.34 7.85
C VAL A 59 -5.57 -1.26 8.14
N GLU A 60 -5.17 -0.63 9.24
CA GLU A 60 -3.75 -0.48 9.62
C GLU A 60 -3.04 -1.83 9.77
N ARG A 61 -3.67 -2.79 10.43
CA ARG A 61 -3.13 -4.14 10.65
C ARG A 61 -2.92 -4.86 9.33
N ASP A 62 -3.94 -4.89 8.46
CA ASP A 62 -3.91 -5.66 7.23
C ASP A 62 -2.95 -5.02 6.20
N ILE A 63 -2.85 -3.69 6.15
CA ILE A 63 -1.82 -2.99 5.35
C ILE A 63 -0.42 -3.34 5.85
N ARG A 64 -0.19 -3.33 7.17
CA ARG A 64 1.11 -3.73 7.74
C ARG A 64 1.47 -5.17 7.37
N THR A 65 0.52 -6.09 7.37
CA THR A 65 0.75 -7.46 6.92
C THR A 65 1.22 -7.52 5.47
N VAL A 66 0.58 -6.76 4.56
CA VAL A 66 1.01 -6.73 3.16
C VAL A 66 2.41 -6.12 3.02
N ARG A 67 2.70 -5.02 3.71
CA ARG A 67 4.03 -4.41 3.79
C ARG A 67 5.07 -5.42 4.26
N ASP A 68 4.79 -6.15 5.34
CA ASP A 68 5.71 -7.14 5.90
C ASP A 68 5.97 -8.28 4.91
N VAL A 69 4.93 -8.74 4.20
CA VAL A 69 5.08 -9.76 3.15
C VAL A 69 5.91 -9.22 1.98
N PHE A 70 5.69 -7.97 1.58
CA PHE A 70 6.44 -7.28 0.53
C PHE A 70 7.93 -7.22 0.86
N CYS A 71 8.31 -6.74 2.06
CA CYS A 71 9.71 -6.63 2.45
C CYS A 71 10.40 -7.99 2.69
N ARG A 72 9.64 -9.04 3.02
CA ARG A 72 10.18 -10.40 3.30
C ARG A 72 10.31 -11.27 2.06
N LYS A 73 9.39 -11.16 1.10
CA LYS A 73 9.53 -11.84 -0.19
C LYS A 73 10.71 -11.22 -0.94
N ASN A 74 11.36 -11.97 -1.82
CA ASN A 74 12.38 -11.41 -2.71
C ASN A 74 11.67 -10.37 -3.60
N PRO A 75 11.81 -9.06 -3.33
CA PRO A 75 11.19 -8.05 -4.17
C PRO A 75 11.83 -8.15 -5.55
N THR A 76 11.16 -7.69 -6.60
CA THR A 76 11.81 -7.59 -7.90
C THR A 76 13.04 -6.68 -7.81
N LYS A 77 13.89 -6.69 -8.85
CA LYS A 77 15.11 -5.85 -8.89
C LYS A 77 14.81 -4.38 -8.58
N GLU A 78 13.61 -3.89 -8.92
CA GLU A 78 13.18 -2.51 -8.74
C GLU A 78 12.98 -2.14 -7.26
N PHE A 79 12.60 -3.09 -6.40
CA PHE A 79 12.37 -2.87 -4.95
C PHE A 79 13.39 -3.61 -4.06
N LEU A 80 14.49 -4.10 -4.64
CA LEU A 80 15.46 -4.92 -3.92
C LEU A 80 16.07 -4.20 -2.70
N PHE A 81 16.16 -2.87 -2.74
CA PHE A 81 16.66 -2.04 -1.64
C PHE A 81 15.77 -2.07 -0.38
N LEU A 82 14.51 -2.50 -0.51
CA LEU A 82 13.56 -2.66 0.61
C LEU A 82 13.57 -4.06 1.21
N LYS A 83 14.41 -4.96 0.68
CA LYS A 83 14.50 -6.34 1.18
C LYS A 83 14.93 -6.31 2.64
N ASN A 84 14.13 -6.94 3.49
CA ASN A 84 14.28 -6.97 4.95
C ASN A 84 14.19 -5.60 5.64
N ASP A 85 13.70 -4.55 4.97
CA ASP A 85 13.47 -3.26 5.62
C ASP A 85 12.31 -3.38 6.61
N ARG A 86 12.65 -3.39 7.91
CA ARG A 86 11.68 -3.45 9.01
C ARG A 86 11.14 -2.06 9.38
N HIS A 87 11.83 -1.01 8.94
CA HIS A 87 11.53 0.38 9.27
C HIS A 87 10.55 1.02 8.28
N LEU A 88 10.36 0.45 7.08
CA LEU A 88 9.39 0.95 6.10
C LEU A 88 7.98 1.05 6.70
N TYR A 89 7.55 2.25 7.06
CA TYR A 89 6.25 2.47 7.67
C TYR A 89 5.13 2.27 6.63
N PRO A 90 3.92 1.84 7.05
CA PRO A 90 2.78 1.70 6.14
C PRO A 90 2.50 2.94 5.27
N ARG A 91 2.71 4.14 5.81
CA ARG A 91 2.64 5.41 5.06
C ARG A 91 3.65 5.44 3.91
N GLU A 92 4.91 5.20 4.21
CA GLU A 92 6.02 5.22 3.25
C GLU A 92 5.83 4.14 2.19
N PHE A 93 5.27 3.00 2.58
CA PHE A 93 4.92 1.95 1.63
C PHE A 93 3.82 2.39 0.65
N ILE A 94 2.78 3.07 1.13
CA ILE A 94 1.73 3.65 0.26
C ILE A 94 2.33 4.72 -0.66
N GLU A 95 3.16 5.60 -0.11
CA GLU A 95 3.86 6.68 -0.84
C GLU A 95 4.72 6.12 -1.97
N LEU A 96 5.58 5.14 -1.66
CA LEU A 96 6.43 4.43 -2.62
C LEU A 96 5.61 3.81 -3.76
N LEU A 97 4.53 3.09 -3.42
CA LEU A 97 3.69 2.45 -4.43
C LEU A 97 2.98 3.49 -5.31
N ALA A 98 2.53 4.61 -4.73
CA ALA A 98 1.92 5.71 -5.49
C ALA A 98 2.94 6.37 -6.42
N GLU A 99 4.14 6.65 -5.94
CA GLU A 99 5.23 7.23 -6.74
C GLU A 99 5.60 6.32 -7.91
N TYR A 100 5.77 5.02 -7.67
CA TYR A 100 6.04 4.05 -8.72
C TYR A 100 4.94 4.04 -9.80
N VAL A 101 3.67 4.13 -9.38
CA VAL A 101 2.54 4.21 -10.32
C VAL A 101 2.58 5.52 -11.13
N ARG A 102 3.00 6.65 -10.54
CA ARG A 102 3.15 7.93 -11.27
C ARG A 102 4.28 7.91 -12.30
N GLN A 103 5.45 7.38 -11.93
CA GLN A 103 6.65 7.40 -12.79
C GLN A 103 6.50 6.58 -14.08
N ARG A 104 5.49 5.70 -14.17
CA ARG A 104 5.22 4.87 -15.35
C ARG A 104 3.94 5.25 -16.11
N ASN A 105 3.42 6.46 -15.88
CA ASN A 105 2.36 7.09 -16.67
C ASN A 105 2.92 8.14 -17.61
#